data_AF-A0A832UC47-F1
#
_entry.id   AF-A0A832UC47-F1
#
_cell.length_a   1.000
_cell.length_b   1.000
_cell.length_c   1.000
_cell.angle_alpha   90.00
_cell.angle_beta   90.00
_cell.angle_gamma   90.00
#
_symmetry.space_group_name_H-M   'P 1'
#
loop_
_entity.id
_entity.type
_entity.pdbx_description
1 polymer ?
#
loop_
_entity_poly.entity_id
_entity_poly.type
_entity_poly.pdbx_seq_one_letter_code
_entity_poly.pdbx_strand_id
1 'polypeptide(L)'
;VPKLTTGKIESEQIRALADAYEEKMRISSEITLLSQRAQKGKMPRRQYKVQKRALELRKASLSKTISELKPTFIAAGGNYADLVKQLDTAETEVNTAEANLKVADARRKTGELTIEDYKKSISDLQKRKEKAESKFSGILLRLREEIR
;
A
#
# COMPACT_ATOMS: atom_id res chain seq x y z
N VAL A 1 -26.44 15.40 -21.40
CA VAL A 1 -25.23 15.13 -20.60
C VAL A 1 -25.43 15.79 -19.24
N PRO A 2 -25.55 15.07 -18.12
CA PRO A 2 -25.69 15.72 -16.83
C PRO A 2 -24.35 16.35 -16.44
N LYS A 3 -24.39 17.64 -16.10
CA LYS A 3 -23.28 18.42 -15.58
C LYS A 3 -22.87 17.83 -14.24
N LEU A 4 -21.63 17.35 -14.13
CA LEU A 4 -21.00 17.07 -12.84
C LEU A 4 -20.90 18.40 -12.10
N THR A 5 -21.68 18.54 -11.04
CA THR A 5 -21.61 19.66 -10.12
C THR A 5 -20.22 19.74 -9.53
N THR A 6 -19.47 20.75 -9.95
CA THR A 6 -18.34 21.29 -9.21
C THR A 6 -18.88 21.75 -7.85
N GLY A 7 -18.77 20.94 -6.81
CA GLY A 7 -19.28 21.31 -5.50
C GLY A 7 -19.50 20.14 -4.55
N LYS A 8 -18.53 19.97 -3.65
CA LYS A 8 -18.55 19.14 -2.43
C LYS A 8 -18.42 17.63 -2.66
N ILE A 9 -17.24 17.10 -2.32
CA ILE A 9 -17.05 15.66 -2.15
C ILE A 9 -17.91 15.21 -0.96
N GLU A 10 -18.67 14.14 -1.14
CA GLU A 10 -19.48 13.60 -0.04
C GLU A 10 -18.58 12.93 1.00
N SER A 11 -18.95 13.06 2.28
CA SER A 11 -18.19 12.42 3.37
C SER A 11 -18.06 10.91 3.20
N GLU A 12 -19.06 10.27 2.58
CA GLU A 12 -19.03 8.86 2.23
C GLU A 12 -17.95 8.54 1.18
N GLN A 13 -17.75 9.40 0.18
CA GLN A 13 -16.68 9.23 -0.81
C GLN A 13 -15.30 9.37 -0.16
N ILE A 14 -15.13 10.32 0.76
CA ILE A 14 -13.88 10.51 1.52
C ILE A 14 -13.57 9.26 2.35
N ARG A 15 -14.55 8.73 3.08
CA ARG A 15 -14.41 7.48 3.83
C ARG A 15 -14.06 6.31 2.93
N ALA A 16 -14.81 6.11 1.85
CA ALA A 16 -14.61 5.00 0.93
C ALA A 16 -13.20 5.01 0.31
N LEU A 17 -12.68 6.19 -0.07
CA LEU A 17 -11.32 6.31 -0.60
C LEU A 17 -10.28 5.98 0.47
N ALA A 18 -10.41 6.57 1.67
CA ALA A 18 -9.47 6.34 2.77
C ALA A 18 -9.41 4.87 3.19
N ASP A 19 -10.59 4.25 3.35
CA ASP A 19 -10.72 2.84 3.73
C ASP A 19 -10.16 1.91 2.67
N ALA A 20 -10.38 2.21 1.38
CA ALA A 20 -9.84 1.40 0.30
C ALA A 20 -8.30 1.42 0.27
N TYR A 21 -7.70 2.60 0.50
CA TYR A 21 -6.25 2.76 0.62
C TYR A 21 -5.67 2.02 1.83
N GLU A 22 -6.28 2.20 3.01
CA GLU A 22 -5.86 1.54 4.25
C GLU A 22 -5.92 0.01 4.12
N GLU A 23 -7.05 -0.51 3.62
CA GLU A 23 -7.24 -1.94 3.42
C GLU A 23 -6.27 -2.52 2.38
N LYS A 24 -6.01 -1.80 1.28
CA LYS A 24 -5.04 -2.21 0.26
C LYS A 24 -3.62 -2.31 0.83
N MET A 25 -3.22 -1.37 1.69
CA MET A 25 -1.94 -1.43 2.41
C MET A 25 -1.90 -2.62 3.37
N ARG A 26 -2.96 -2.83 4.16
CA ARG A 26 -3.06 -3.97 5.08
C ARG A 26 -2.91 -5.31 4.36
N ILE A 27 -3.62 -5.50 3.25
CA ILE A 27 -3.54 -6.73 2.44
C ILE A 27 -2.14 -6.91 1.85
N SER A 28 -1.46 -5.84 1.45
CA SER A 28 -0.09 -5.92 0.92
C SER A 28 0.88 -6.46 1.98
N SER A 29 0.78 -5.94 3.21
CA SER A 29 1.53 -6.46 4.37
C SER A 29 1.17 -7.91 4.69
N GLU A 30 -0.11 -8.28 4.61
CA GLU A 30 -0.57 -9.65 4.84
C GLU A 30 0.00 -10.64 3.81
N ILE A 31 0.01 -10.28 2.52
CA ILE A 31 0.63 -11.09 1.45
C ILE A 31 2.13 -11.28 1.72
N THR A 32 2.81 -10.23 2.18
CA THR A 32 4.23 -10.28 2.54
C THR A 32 4.47 -11.23 3.71
N LEU A 33 3.71 -11.13 4.81
CA LEU A 33 3.80 -12.02 5.96
C LEU A 33 3.47 -13.47 5.60
N LEU A 34 2.44 -13.69 4.80
CA LEU A 34 2.03 -14.99 4.29
C LEU A 34 3.17 -15.65 3.48
N SER A 35 3.82 -14.87 2.62
CA SER A 35 4.97 -15.33 1.83
C SER A 35 6.17 -15.68 2.69
N GLN A 36 6.46 -14.89 3.74
CA GLN A 36 7.55 -15.20 4.68
C GLN A 36 7.29 -16.48 5.47
N ARG A 37 6.05 -16.73 5.91
CA ARG A 37 5.66 -17.98 6.59
C ARG A 37 5.85 -19.19 5.68
N ALA A 38 5.40 -19.09 4.43
CA ALA A 38 5.57 -20.15 3.44
C ALA A 38 7.05 -20.44 3.13
N GLN A 39 7.88 -19.40 2.99
CA GLN A 39 9.33 -19.57 2.78
C GLN A 39 10.04 -20.26 3.95
N LYS A 40 9.57 -20.04 5.18
CA LYS A 40 10.09 -20.71 6.39
C LYS A 40 9.54 -22.13 6.58
N GLY A 41 8.78 -22.67 5.61
CA GLY A 41 8.16 -23.99 5.70
C GLY A 41 6.99 -24.07 6.70
N LYS A 42 6.56 -22.93 7.28
CA LYS A 42 5.47 -22.89 8.28
C LYS A 42 4.07 -23.02 7.68
N MET A 43 3.96 -23.25 6.37
CA MET A 43 2.70 -23.37 5.65
C MET A 43 2.83 -24.28 4.43
N PRO A 44 1.88 -25.19 4.19
CA PRO A 44 1.82 -25.99 2.96
C PRO A 44 1.71 -25.11 1.70
N ARG A 45 2.44 -25.48 0.64
CA ARG A 45 2.45 -24.72 -0.64
C ARG A 45 1.06 -24.52 -1.24
N ARG A 46 0.18 -25.53 -1.13
CA ARG A 46 -1.20 -25.45 -1.64
C ARG A 46 -2.02 -24.40 -0.88
N GLN A 47 -1.96 -24.40 0.45
CA GLN A 47 -2.65 -23.42 1.29
C GLN A 47 -2.14 -22.00 1.03
N TYR A 48 -0.82 -21.83 0.93
CA TYR A 48 -0.19 -20.57 0.55
C TYR A 48 -0.76 -20.01 -0.76
N LYS A 49 -0.81 -20.83 -1.82
CA LYS A 49 -1.31 -20.40 -3.13
C LYS A 49 -2.76 -19.93 -3.08
N VAL A 50 -3.63 -20.66 -2.37
CA VAL A 50 -5.05 -20.32 -2.26
C VAL A 50 -5.23 -19.00 -1.49
N GLN A 51 -4.63 -18.88 -0.31
CA GLN A 51 -4.74 -17.67 0.52
C GLN A 51 -4.15 -16.45 -0.19
N LYS A 52 -2.98 -16.59 -0.80
CA LYS A 52 -2.34 -15.51 -1.56
C LYS A 52 -3.22 -15.04 -2.70
N ARG A 53 -3.78 -15.97 -3.48
CA ARG A 53 -4.67 -15.61 -4.62
C ARG A 53 -5.91 -14.87 -4.16
N ALA A 54 -6.52 -15.28 -3.04
CA ALA A 54 -7.67 -14.59 -2.46
C ALA A 54 -7.33 -13.14 -2.06
N LEU A 55 -6.18 -12.95 -1.38
CA LEU A 55 -5.70 -11.63 -1.00
C LEU A 55 -5.35 -10.76 -2.22
N GLU A 56 -4.71 -11.33 -3.25
CA GLU A 56 -4.39 -10.62 -4.49
C GLU A 56 -5.65 -10.16 -5.24
N LEU A 57 -6.69 -11.00 -5.29
CA LEU A 57 -7.98 -10.63 -5.89
C LEU A 57 -8.64 -9.48 -5.13
N ARG A 58 -8.64 -9.52 -3.79
CA ARG A 58 -9.18 -8.43 -2.96
C ARG A 58 -8.36 -7.15 -3.10
N LYS A 59 -7.04 -7.24 -3.20
CA LYS A 59 -6.16 -6.09 -3.48
C LYS A 59 -6.49 -5.47 -4.84
N ALA A 60 -6.73 -6.30 -5.86
CA ALA A 60 -7.10 -5.83 -7.20
C ALA A 60 -8.45 -5.12 -7.20
N SER A 61 -9.47 -5.63 -6.49
CA SER A 61 -10.76 -4.95 -6.40
C SER A 61 -10.65 -3.58 -5.70
N LEU A 62 -9.89 -3.49 -4.61
CA LEU A 62 -9.64 -2.20 -3.94
C LEU A 62 -8.86 -1.23 -4.83
N SER A 63 -7.92 -1.73 -5.62
CA SER A 63 -7.19 -0.89 -6.58
C SER A 63 -8.13 -0.31 -7.65
N LYS A 64 -9.11 -1.09 -8.09
CA LYS A 64 -10.17 -0.63 -9.00
C LYS A 64 -11.03 0.45 -8.33
N THR A 65 -11.52 0.22 -7.11
CA THR A 65 -12.30 1.21 -6.35
C THR A 65 -11.54 2.53 -6.18
N ILE A 66 -10.26 2.47 -5.82
CA ILE A 66 -9.40 3.66 -5.71
C ILE A 66 -9.31 4.38 -7.07
N SER A 67 -9.10 3.64 -8.17
CA SER A 67 -9.00 4.24 -9.51
C SER A 67 -10.29 4.91 -9.98
N GLU A 68 -11.44 4.43 -9.52
CA GLU A 68 -12.76 5.00 -9.84
C GLU A 68 -13.08 6.25 -9.01
N LEU A 69 -12.65 6.29 -7.74
CA LEU A 69 -12.90 7.43 -6.85
C LEU A 69 -11.92 8.58 -7.07
N LYS A 70 -10.64 8.28 -7.34
CA LYS A 70 -9.57 9.28 -7.52
C LYS A 70 -9.92 10.48 -8.42
N PRO A 71 -10.50 10.28 -9.63
CA PRO A 71 -10.79 11.39 -10.52
C PRO A 71 -11.71 12.44 -9.89
N THR A 72 -12.65 12.03 -9.04
CA THR A 72 -13.56 12.93 -8.33
C THR A 72 -12.80 13.85 -7.37
N PHE A 73 -11.81 13.33 -6.65
CA PHE A 73 -10.98 14.10 -5.72
C PHE A 73 -10.02 15.03 -6.45
N ILE A 74 -9.45 14.57 -7.57
CA ILE A 74 -8.60 15.40 -8.43
C ILE A 74 -9.41 16.54 -9.04
N ALA A 75 -10.63 16.26 -9.52
CA ALA A 75 -11.52 17.25 -10.12
C ALA A 75 -12.05 18.28 -9.10
N ALA A 76 -12.23 17.87 -7.83
CA ALA A 76 -12.55 18.80 -6.75
C ALA A 76 -11.43 19.81 -6.48
N GLY A 77 -10.19 19.45 -6.83
CA GLY A 77 -9.03 20.34 -6.71
C GLY A 77 -8.64 20.65 -5.27
N GLY A 78 -7.74 21.64 -5.13
CA GLY A 78 -7.26 22.10 -3.82
C GLY A 78 -6.59 21.00 -2.99
N ASN A 79 -6.86 21.00 -1.68
CA ASN A 79 -6.24 20.07 -0.74
C ASN A 79 -6.51 18.59 -1.08
N TYR A 80 -7.70 18.26 -1.62
CA TYR A 80 -8.03 16.88 -1.98
C TYR A 80 -7.12 16.31 -3.06
N ALA A 81 -6.85 17.08 -4.11
CA ALA A 81 -5.96 16.66 -5.19
C ALA A 81 -4.53 16.43 -4.68
N ASP A 82 -4.05 17.31 -3.81
CA ASP A 82 -2.72 17.19 -3.20
C ASP A 82 -2.61 15.97 -2.27
N LEU A 83 -3.61 15.73 -1.42
CA LEU A 83 -3.66 14.58 -0.52
C LEU A 83 -3.67 13.26 -1.31
N VAL A 84 -4.46 13.16 -2.38
CA VAL A 84 -4.50 11.95 -3.24
C VAL A 84 -3.15 11.70 -3.91
N LYS A 85 -2.51 12.76 -4.43
CA LYS A 85 -1.17 12.63 -5.03
C LYS A 85 -0.11 12.21 -4.00
N GLN A 86 -0.20 12.72 -2.77
CA GLN A 86 0.68 12.33 -1.67
C GLN A 86 0.43 10.87 -1.26
N LEU A 87 -0.82 10.40 -1.22
CA LEU A 87 -1.14 8.99 -0.96
C LEU A 87 -0.52 8.06 -2.00
N ASP A 88 -0.63 8.40 -3.28
CA ASP A 88 -0.04 7.59 -4.37
C ASP A 88 1.47 7.55 -4.30
N THR A 89 2.09 8.68 -3.97
CA THR A 89 3.53 8.77 -3.79
C THR A 89 3.98 7.92 -2.61
N ALA A 90 3.33 8.07 -1.45
CA ALA A 90 3.64 7.30 -0.26
C ALA A 90 3.40 5.80 -0.45
N GLU A 91 2.31 5.41 -1.12
CA GLU A 91 2.05 4.01 -1.47
C GLU A 91 3.17 3.44 -2.34
N THR A 92 3.61 4.21 -3.34
CA THR A 92 4.71 3.81 -4.23
C THR A 92 6.04 3.69 -3.47
N GLU A 93 6.33 4.60 -2.54
CA GLU A 93 7.49 4.54 -1.65
C GLU A 93 7.47 3.24 -0.81
N VAL A 94 6.34 2.89 -0.20
CA VAL A 94 6.18 1.64 0.58
C VAL A 94 6.41 0.42 -0.32
N ASN A 95 5.73 0.35 -1.46
CA ASN A 95 5.83 -0.78 -2.40
C ASN A 95 7.28 -0.96 -2.91
N THR A 96 7.98 0.14 -3.17
CA THR A 96 9.38 0.11 -3.62
C THR A 96 10.31 -0.37 -2.51
N ALA A 97 10.13 0.10 -1.28
CA ALA A 97 10.90 -0.38 -0.13
C ALA A 97 10.68 -1.88 0.11
N GLU A 98 9.44 -2.36 0.01
CA GLU A 98 9.12 -3.79 0.12
C GLU A 98 9.74 -4.63 -1.00
N ALA A 99 9.71 -4.14 -2.25
CA ALA A 99 10.33 -4.83 -3.36
C ALA A 99 11.85 -4.97 -3.15
N ASN A 100 12.50 -3.91 -2.69
CA ASN A 100 13.93 -3.92 -2.39
C ASN A 100 14.28 -4.88 -1.25
N LEU A 101 13.44 -4.98 -0.20
CA LEU A 101 13.60 -5.98 0.87
C LEU A 101 13.56 -7.41 0.29
N LYS A 102 12.61 -7.69 -0.60
CA LYS A 102 12.50 -9.02 -1.25
C LYS A 102 13.72 -9.34 -2.12
N VAL A 103 14.27 -8.35 -2.83
CA VAL A 103 15.50 -8.51 -3.62
C VAL A 103 16.70 -8.78 -2.71
N ALA A 104 16.87 -8.01 -1.63
CA ALA A 104 17.96 -8.22 -0.66
C ALA A 104 17.89 -9.61 -0.02
N ASP A 105 16.69 -10.08 0.35
CA ASP A 105 16.47 -11.44 0.86
C ASP A 105 16.82 -12.51 -0.18
N ALA A 106 16.52 -12.29 -1.46
CA ALA A 106 16.87 -13.22 -2.53
C ALA A 106 18.38 -13.31 -2.73
N ARG A 107 19.07 -12.16 -2.82
CA ARG A 107 20.55 -12.09 -2.97
C ARG A 107 21.29 -12.74 -1.81
N ARG A 108 20.80 -12.59 -0.58
CA ARG A 108 21.35 -13.30 0.57
C ARG A 108 21.23 -14.82 0.39
N LYS A 109 20.08 -15.31 -0.08
CA LYS A 109 19.86 -16.76 -0.28
C LYS A 109 20.75 -17.34 -1.37
N THR A 110 21.10 -16.56 -2.39
CA THR A 110 22.01 -16.98 -3.47
C THR A 110 23.49 -16.81 -3.12
N GLY A 111 23.80 -16.20 -1.97
CA GLY A 111 25.18 -15.99 -1.51
C GLY A 111 25.87 -14.75 -2.10
N GLU A 112 25.14 -13.92 -2.83
CA GLU A 112 25.65 -12.68 -3.48
C GLU A 112 25.94 -11.55 -2.47
N LEU A 113 25.59 -11.72 -1.20
CA LEU A 113 25.60 -10.68 -0.19
C LEU A 113 26.16 -11.20 1.12
N THR A 114 27.13 -10.50 1.70
CA THR A 114 27.69 -10.85 3.00
C THR A 114 26.62 -10.67 4.09
N ILE A 115 26.78 -11.34 5.24
CA ILE A 115 25.83 -11.24 6.35
C ILE A 115 25.79 -9.80 6.90
N GLU A 116 26.93 -9.11 6.92
CA GLU A 116 27.04 -7.73 7.42
C GLU A 116 26.36 -6.73 6.49
N ASP A 117 26.64 -6.81 5.19
CA ASP A 117 25.99 -5.96 4.18
C ASP A 117 24.49 -6.20 4.13
N TYR A 118 24.06 -7.45 4.30
CA TYR A 118 22.64 -7.80 4.38
C TYR A 118 21.96 -7.16 5.59
N LYS A 119 22.55 -7.27 6.78
CA LYS A 119 21.99 -6.69 8.01
C LYS A 119 21.84 -5.17 7.87
N LYS A 120 22.85 -4.50 7.32
CA LYS A 120 22.82 -3.06 7.07
C LYS A 120 21.73 -2.69 6.07
N SER A 121 21.70 -3.36 4.91
CA SER A 121 20.72 -3.11 3.85
C SER A 121 19.27 -3.31 4.32
N ILE A 122 18.99 -4.40 5.02
CA ILE A 122 17.64 -4.68 5.54
C ILE A 122 17.22 -3.63 6.58
N SER A 123 18.10 -3.26 7.50
CA SER A 123 17.81 -2.24 8.52
C SER A 123 17.45 -0.89 7.87
N ASP A 124 18.22 -0.46 6.88
CA ASP A 124 17.95 0.80 6.18
C ASP A 124 16.66 0.75 5.37
N LEU A 125 16.39 -0.37 4.69
CA LEU A 125 15.15 -0.57 3.92
C LEU A 125 13.91 -0.66 4.83
N GLN A 126 14.02 -1.30 6.00
CA GLN A 126 12.95 -1.34 7.00
C GLN A 126 12.62 0.06 7.52
N LYS A 127 13.64 0.85 7.89
CA LYS A 127 13.44 2.24 8.30
C LYS A 127 12.79 3.09 7.21
N ARG A 128 13.16 2.88 5.95
CA ARG A 128 12.53 3.57 4.81
C ARG A 128 11.07 3.18 4.67
N LYS A 129 10.76 1.89 4.78
CA LYS A 129 9.39 1.37 4.76
C LYS A 129 8.55 1.98 5.89
N GLU A 130 9.02 1.91 7.14
CA GLU A 130 8.31 2.45 8.31
C GLU A 130 8.03 3.95 8.19
N LYS A 131 8.99 4.73 7.67
CA LYS A 131 8.81 6.15 7.39
C LYS A 131 7.72 6.38 6.34
N ALA A 132 7.72 5.61 5.26
CA ALA A 132 6.71 5.73 4.21
C ALA A 132 5.31 5.32 4.71
N GLU A 133 5.20 4.25 5.51
CA GLU A 133 3.95 3.82 6.14
C GLU A 133 3.41 4.87 7.13
N SER A 134 4.30 5.50 7.90
CA SER A 134 3.93 6.58 8.83
C SER A 134 3.42 7.81 8.09
N LYS A 135 4.09 8.21 6.99
CA LYS A 135 3.61 9.28 6.11
C LYS A 135 2.24 8.95 5.54
N PHE A 136 2.07 7.73 5.01
CA PHE A 136 0.80 7.27 4.43
C PHE A 136 -0.35 7.36 5.43
N SER A 137 -0.13 6.83 6.65
CA SER A 137 -1.11 6.90 7.74
C SER A 137 -1.44 8.36 8.13
N GLY A 138 -0.44 9.23 8.17
CA GLY A 138 -0.64 10.65 8.44
C GLY A 138 -1.45 11.36 7.36
N ILE A 139 -1.27 11.01 6.09
CA ILE A 139 -2.06 11.57 4.98
C ILE A 139 -3.50 11.08 5.03
N LEU A 140 -3.72 9.78 5.33
CA LEU A 140 -5.08 9.24 5.53
C LEU A 140 -5.83 9.93 6.68
N LEU A 141 -5.14 10.23 7.77
CA LEU A 141 -5.73 10.97 8.89
C LEU A 141 -6.21 12.35 8.45
N ARG A 142 -5.37 13.12 7.75
CA ARG A 142 -5.74 14.44 7.20
C ARG A 142 -6.90 14.35 6.22
N LEU A 143 -6.90 13.33 5.36
CA LEU A 143 -8.02 13.09 4.44
C LEU A 143 -9.32 12.84 5.20
N ARG A 144 -9.28 12.13 6.33
CA ARG A 144 -10.45 11.89 7.17
C ARG A 144 -10.87 13.11 7.99
N GLU A 145 -9.96 14.01 8.32
CA GLU A 145 -10.27 15.27 9.01
C GLU A 145 -11.15 16.19 8.15
N GLU A 146 -11.05 16.12 6.81
CA GLU A 146 -11.92 16.84 5.88
C GLU A 146 -13.41 16.42 5.94
N ILE A 147 -13.75 15.37 6.70
CA ILE A 147 -15.13 14.94 6.94
C ILE A 147 -15.77 15.71 8.11
N ARG A 148 -14.97 16.26 9.03
CA ARG A 148 -15.45 16.94 10.25
C ARG A 148 -15.82 18.39 9.97
#